data_AF-A0A4R4AYC5-F1
#
_entry.id   AF-A0A4R4AYC5-F1
#
_cell.length_a   1.000
_cell.length_b   1.000
_cell.length_c   1.000
_cell.angle_alpha   90.00
_cell.angle_beta   90.00
_cell.angle_gamma   90.00
#
_symmetry.space_group_name_H-M   'P 1'
#
loop_
_entity.id
_entity.type
_entity.pdbx_description
1 polymer ?
#
loop_
_entity_poly.entity_id
_entity_poly.type
_entity_poly.pdbx_seq_one_letter_code
_entity_poly.pdbx_strand_id
1 'polypeptide(L)' 'MYYYKEELINIIKPDKPDPAAVKVLQEILGGHYGEMRTMM' A
#
# COMPACT_ATOMS: atom_id res chain seq x y z
N MET A 1 -6.88 -19.43 -10.76
CA MET A 1 -7.58 -18.36 -11.50
C MET A 1 -7.86 -17.24 -10.50
N TYR A 2 -7.50 -16.01 -10.81
CA TYR A 2 -7.76 -14.85 -9.93
C TYR A 2 -8.78 -13.94 -10.62
N TYR A 3 -9.61 -13.26 -9.81
CA TYR A 3 -10.53 -12.23 -10.28
C TYR A 3 -10.09 -10.89 -9.71
N TYR A 4 -10.17 -9.86 -10.54
CA TYR A 4 -9.89 -8.48 -10.14
C TYR A 4 -11.21 -7.71 -9.98
N LYS A 5 -11.29 -6.91 -8.94
CA LYS A 5 -12.36 -5.94 -8.69
C LYS A 5 -11.70 -4.59 -8.55
N GLU A 6 -12.16 -3.58 -9.29
CA GLU A 6 -11.62 -2.21 -9.22
C GLU A 6 -12.12 -1.46 -7.97
N GLU A 7 -11.87 -2.04 -6.80
CA GLU A 7 -12.24 -1.48 -5.51
C GLU A 7 -11.10 -1.72 -4.50
N LEU A 8 -10.86 -0.72 -3.65
CA LEU A 8 -9.94 -0.87 -2.53
C LEU A 8 -10.59 -1.72 -1.43
N ILE A 9 -9.80 -2.56 -0.77
CA ILE A 9 -10.24 -3.34 0.39
C ILE A 9 -10.67 -2.39 1.52
N ASN A 10 -9.94 -1.29 1.69
CA ASN A 10 -10.23 -0.23 2.65
C ASN A 10 -10.20 1.13 1.95
N ILE A 11 -11.12 2.03 2.30
CA ILE A 11 -11.15 3.39 1.77
C ILE A 11 -9.99 4.18 2.40
N ILE A 12 -9.11 4.72 1.55
CA ILE A 12 -7.98 5.54 1.98
C ILE A 12 -8.24 6.98 1.54
N LYS A 13 -8.26 7.93 2.48
CA LYS A 13 -8.39 9.36 2.19
C LYS A 13 -7.18 10.11 2.75
N PRO A 14 -6.24 10.55 1.89
CA PRO A 14 -5.21 11.48 2.33
C PRO A 14 -5.81 12.89 2.42
N ASP A 15 -5.72 13.54 3.58
CA ASP A 15 -6.20 14.91 3.76
C ASP A 15 -5.28 15.94 3.10
N LYS A 16 -3.96 15.75 3.20
CA LYS A 16 -2.94 16.64 2.62
C LYS A 16 -1.75 15.81 2.13
N PRO A 17 -1.01 16.28 1.11
CA PRO A 17 0.21 15.61 0.69
C PRO A 17 1.27 15.72 1.79
N ASP A 18 1.69 14.56 2.32
CA ASP A 18 2.76 14.44 3.31
C ASP A 18 3.92 13.60 2.74
N PRO A 19 5.03 14.24 2.29
CA PRO A 19 6.16 13.53 1.71
C PRO A 19 6.88 12.57 2.68
N ALA A 20 6.83 12.84 3.99
CA ALA A 20 7.43 11.98 5.00
C ALA A 20 6.59 10.70 5.19
N ALA A 21 5.26 10.84 5.20
CA ALA A 21 4.34 9.71 5.25
C ALA A 21 4.48 8.80 4.03
N VAL A 22 4.63 9.38 2.82
CA VAL A 22 4.88 8.59 1.60
C VAL A 22 6.14 7.74 1.73
N LYS A 23 7.22 8.29 2.30
CA LYS A 23 8.47 7.55 2.51
C LYS A 23 8.29 6.36 3.45
N VAL A 24 7.48 6.51 4.50
CA VAL A 24 7.17 5.41 5.43
C VAL A 24 6.31 4.35 4.75
N LEU A 25 5.32 4.76 3.94
CA LEU A 25 4.46 3.82 3.19
C LEU A 25 5.25 2.97 2.19
N GLN A 26 6.33 3.50 1.61
CA GLN A 26 7.21 2.72 0.73
C GLN A 26 7.88 1.55 1.46
N GLU A 27 8.25 1.71 2.72
CA GLU A 27 8.83 0.62 3.52
C GLU A 27 7.78 -0.43 3.89
N ILE A 28 6.53 -0.02 4.14
CA ILE A 28 5.42 -0.95 4.43
C ILE A 28 5.03 -1.74 3.19
N LEU A 29 5.13 -1.14 1.99
CA LEU A 29 4.79 -1.83 0.74
C LEU A 29 5.95 -2.71 0.24
N GLY A 30 7.16 -2.14 0.13
CA GLY A 30 8.30 -2.75 -0.55
C GLY A 30 9.55 -2.97 0.28
N GLY A 31 9.50 -2.67 1.59
CA GLY A 31 10.59 -2.99 2.50
C GLY A 31 10.74 -4.50 2.70
N HIS A 32 11.78 -4.89 3.46
CA HIS A 32 12.09 -6.30 3.69
C HIS A 32 10.93 -7.09 4.32
N TYR A 33 10.08 -6.41 5.09
CA TYR A 33 8.88 -6.96 5.72
C TYR A 33 7.58 -6.43 5.10
N GLY A 34 7.65 -5.87 3.90
CA GLY A 34 6.51 -5.21 3.27
C GLY A 34 5.48 -6.16 2.69
N GLU A 35 4.32 -5.61 2.30
CA GLU A 35 3.20 -6.36 1.76
C GLU A 35 3.57 -7.14 0.49
N MET A 36 4.46 -6.60 -0.35
CA MET A 36 4.94 -7.28 -1.56
C MET A 36 5.67 -8.60 -1.27
N ARG A 37 6.30 -8.73 -0.09
CA ARG A 37 6.95 -9.98 0.34
C ARG A 37 5.91 -11.06 0.64
N THR A 38 4.84 -10.71 1.34
CA THR A 38 3.80 -11.67 1.76
C THR A 38 2.88 -12.07 0.59
N MET A 39 2.78 -11.21 -0.42
CA MET A 39 2.02 -11.47 -1.64
C MET A 39 2.71 -12.43 -2.62
N MET A 40 4.01 -12.68 -2.45
CA MET A 40 4.84 -13.56 -3.29
C MET A 40 4.72 -15.03 -2.86
#